data_AF-A0A6N7Q1X4-F1
#
_entry.id   AF-A0A6N7Q1X4-F1
#
_cell.length_a   1.000
_cell.length_b   1.000
_cell.length_c   1.000
_cell.angle_alpha   90.00
_cell.angle_beta   90.00
_cell.angle_gamma   90.00
#
_symmetry.space_group_name_H-M   'P 1'
#
loop_
_entity.id
_entity.type
_entity.pdbx_description
1 polymer ?
#
loop_
_entity_poly.entity_id
_entity_poly.type
_entity_poly.pdbx_seq_one_letter_code
_entity_poly.pdbx_strand_id
1 'polypeptide(L)'
;MAKTQIQQDDAAPLTFPEEKEPEELFTELALGSDGLLYVNAEHLTAEEREGRRMFQGYAMTPAEAQRAASAMHKIAFNITAEVRLANPKSKRKR
;
A
#
# COMPACT_ATOMS: atom_id res chain seq x y z
N MET A 1 35.69 49.76 33.64
CA MET A 1 36.13 48.82 32.60
C MET A 1 34.96 47.88 32.30
N ALA A 2 34.72 47.63 31.01
CA ALA A 2 33.42 47.32 30.43
C ALA A 2 32.77 46.01 30.94
N LYS A 3 31.49 46.09 31.31
CA LYS A 3 30.62 44.93 31.46
C LYS A 3 30.08 44.59 30.07
N THR A 4 30.59 43.52 29.48
CA THR A 4 30.07 42.94 28.24
C THR A 4 28.67 42.40 28.51
N GLN A 5 27.66 43.10 28.01
CA GLN A 5 26.30 42.58 27.91
C GLN A 5 26.27 41.62 26.72
N ILE A 6 26.05 40.33 27.00
CA ILE A 6 25.73 39.35 25.97
C ILE A 6 24.27 39.59 25.61
N GLN A 7 24.07 40.14 24.41
CA GLN A 7 22.78 40.30 23.78
C GLN A 7 22.28 38.89 23.44
N GLN A 8 21.27 38.41 24.18
CA GLN A 8 20.56 37.18 23.83
C GLN A 8 19.77 37.47 22.56
N ASP A 9 20.27 36.98 21.43
CA ASP A 9 19.53 36.93 20.18
C ASP A 9 18.26 36.11 20.40
N ASP A 10 17.13 36.80 20.25
CA ASP A 10 15.78 36.28 20.33
C ASP A 10 15.54 35.39 19.09
N ALA A 11 16.11 34.18 19.12
CA ALA A 11 15.92 33.19 18.08
C ALA A 11 14.48 32.68 18.15
N ALA A 12 13.66 33.12 17.19
CA ALA A 12 12.30 32.65 16.99
C ALA A 12 12.24 31.11 17.08
N PRO A 13 11.20 30.54 17.74
CA PRO A 13 11.05 29.10 17.81
C PRO A 13 11.02 28.53 16.38
N LEU A 14 11.91 27.59 16.10
CA LEU A 14 11.85 26.77 14.89
C LEU A 14 10.54 25.98 14.94
N THR A 15 9.50 26.48 14.30
CA THR A 15 8.30 25.72 14.00
C THR A 15 8.69 24.67 12.98
N PHE A 16 9.00 23.46 13.45
CA PHE A 16 8.98 22.28 12.60
C PHE A 16 7.57 22.18 12.00
N PRO A 17 7.41 22.04 10.68
CA PRO A 17 6.09 21.83 10.09
C PRO A 17 5.48 20.61 10.76
N GLU A 18 4.26 20.76 11.29
CA GLU A 18 3.48 19.66 11.83
C GLU A 18 3.50 18.51 10.82
N GLU A 19 4.16 17.41 11.18
CA GLU A 19 4.14 16.18 10.41
C GLU A 19 2.69 15.70 10.41
N LYS A 20 1.95 16.05 9.34
CA LYS A 20 0.63 15.48 9.09
C LYS A 20 0.82 13.97 9.05
N GLU A 21 0.21 13.28 10.01
CA GLU A 21 0.15 11.82 9.97
C GLU A 21 -0.36 11.41 8.59
N PRO A 22 0.35 10.51 7.90
CA PRO A 22 -0.01 10.13 6.55
C PRO A 22 -1.43 9.55 6.55
N GLU A 23 -2.28 10.09 5.69
CA GLU A 23 -3.68 9.65 5.55
C GLU A 23 -3.72 8.15 5.25
N GLU A 24 -4.27 7.36 6.18
CA GLU A 24 -4.45 5.92 5.98
C GLU A 24 -5.45 5.67 4.84
N LEU A 25 -4.99 4.93 3.83
CA LEU A 25 -5.81 4.61 2.66
C LEU A 25 -6.54 3.30 2.87
N PHE A 26 -7.85 3.39 3.10
CA PHE A 26 -8.72 2.23 3.22
C PHE A 26 -9.03 1.62 1.86
N THR A 27 -8.79 0.32 1.71
CA THR A 27 -9.18 -0.45 0.52
C THR A 27 -9.64 -1.84 0.91
N GLU A 28 -10.75 -2.28 0.32
CA GLU A 28 -11.32 -3.60 0.56
C GLU A 28 -10.39 -4.73 0.12
N LEU A 29 -9.64 -4.50 -0.96
CA LEU A 29 -8.80 -5.50 -1.60
C LEU A 29 -7.58 -4.86 -2.26
N ALA A 30 -6.40 -5.40 -1.97
CA ALA A 30 -5.13 -4.93 -2.54
C ALA A 30 -4.35 -6.09 -3.18
N LEU A 31 -3.66 -5.82 -4.29
CA LEU A 31 -2.69 -6.73 -4.90
C LEU A 31 -1.28 -6.29 -4.49
N GLY A 32 -0.58 -7.13 -3.74
CA GLY A 32 0.80 -6.87 -3.36
C GLY A 32 1.79 -7.17 -4.49
N SER A 33 2.97 -6.55 -4.41
CA SER A 33 4.08 -6.79 -5.33
C SER A 33 4.67 -8.19 -5.21
N ASP A 34 4.41 -8.88 -4.11
CA ASP A 34 4.72 -10.30 -3.92
C ASP A 34 3.73 -11.25 -4.63
N GLY A 35 2.74 -10.67 -5.33
CA GLY A 35 1.72 -11.41 -6.07
C GLY A 35 0.59 -11.94 -5.20
N LEU A 36 0.50 -11.54 -3.92
CA LEU A 36 -0.57 -11.94 -3.03
C LEU A 36 -1.73 -10.93 -3.03
N LEU A 37 -2.93 -11.44 -2.76
CA LEU A 37 -4.11 -10.62 -2.50
C LEU A 37 -4.27 -10.39 -1.01
N TYR A 38 -4.55 -9.15 -0.65
CA TYR A 38 -4.79 -8.70 0.72
C TYR A 38 -6.20 -8.15 0.82
N VAL A 39 -6.77 -8.24 2.01
CA VAL A 39 -8.06 -7.66 2.37
C VAL A 39 -7.87 -6.69 3.52
N ASN A 40 -8.79 -5.74 3.69
CA ASN A 40 -8.77 -4.88 4.86
C ASN A 40 -8.83 -5.75 6.12
N ALA A 41 -7.85 -5.56 7.01
CA ALA A 41 -7.81 -6.29 8.26
C ALA A 41 -9.07 -6.04 9.09
N GLU A 42 -9.64 -4.84 9.08
CA GLU A 42 -10.84 -4.46 9.85
C GLU A 42 -12.06 -5.33 9.57
N HIS A 43 -12.08 -5.99 8.42
CA HIS A 43 -13.15 -6.92 8.03
C HIS A 43 -12.88 -8.37 8.45
N LEU A 44 -11.82 -8.62 9.22
CA LEU A 44 -11.47 -9.94 9.76
C LEU A 44 -11.65 -9.95 11.28
N THR A 45 -12.18 -11.05 11.81
CA THR A 45 -12.20 -11.31 13.26
C THR A 45 -10.78 -11.51 13.81
N ALA A 46 -10.62 -11.43 15.14
CA ALA A 46 -9.33 -11.69 15.79
C ALA A 46 -8.81 -13.10 15.48
N GLU A 47 -9.70 -14.08 15.47
CA GLU A 47 -9.40 -15.49 15.14
C GLU A 47 -8.96 -15.63 13.68
N GLU A 48 -9.62 -14.93 12.75
CA GLU A 48 -9.27 -14.95 11.33
C GLU A 48 -7.95 -14.26 11.01
N ARG A 49 -7.44 -13.40 11.90
CA ARG A 49 -6.16 -12.71 11.78
C ARG A 49 -5.01 -13.53 12.38
N GLU A 50 -5.28 -14.42 13.32
CA GLU A 50 -4.25 -15.10 14.10
C GLU A 50 -3.31 -15.93 13.22
N GLY A 51 -2.00 -15.76 13.42
CA GLY A 51 -0.96 -16.47 12.67
C GLY A 51 -0.80 -16.07 11.19
N ARG A 52 -1.56 -15.09 10.69
CA ARG A 52 -1.44 -14.62 9.30
C ARG A 52 -0.42 -13.49 9.18
N ARG A 53 0.21 -13.40 8.01
CA ARG A 53 1.10 -12.29 7.68
C ARG A 53 0.28 -11.04 7.38
N MET A 54 0.70 -9.91 7.93
CA MET A 54 0.17 -8.59 7.61
C MET A 54 1.07 -7.90 6.59
N PHE A 55 0.46 -7.13 5.69
CA PHE A 55 1.17 -6.29 4.75
C PHE A 55 0.91 -4.82 5.10
N GLN A 56 1.99 -4.04 5.18
CA GLN A 56 1.94 -2.60 5.29
C GLN A 56 2.69 -2.04 4.07
N GLY A 57 2.04 -1.17 3.32
CA GLY A 57 2.60 -0.63 2.09
C GLY A 57 2.06 0.75 1.77
N TYR A 58 2.60 1.34 0.72
CA TYR A 58 2.23 2.67 0.25
C TYR A 58 1.33 2.56 -0.98
N ALA A 59 0.46 3.55 -1.15
CA ALA A 59 -0.24 3.69 -2.42
C ALA A 59 0.76 3.99 -3.54
N MET A 60 0.53 3.36 -4.70
CA MET A 60 1.30 3.64 -5.89
C MET A 60 1.07 5.08 -6.33
N THR A 61 2.15 5.75 -6.74
CA THR A 61 2.03 7.01 -7.49
C THR A 61 1.30 6.77 -8.82
N PRO A 62 0.71 7.79 -9.45
CA PRO A 62 0.04 7.63 -10.75
C PRO A 62 0.93 7.00 -11.83
N ALA A 63 2.23 7.34 -11.84
CA ALA A 63 3.19 6.77 -12.78
C ALA A 63 3.48 5.29 -12.50
N GLU A 64 3.55 4.88 -11.23
CA GLU A 64 3.71 3.48 -10.84
C GLU A 64 2.48 2.66 -11.17
N ALA A 65 1.28 3.19 -10.87
CA ALA A 65 0.02 2.55 -11.19
C ALA A 65 -0.12 2.29 -12.70
N GLN A 66 0.28 3.25 -13.54
CA GLN A 66 0.26 3.07 -15.00
C GLN A 66 1.23 1.96 -15.47
N ARG A 67 2.42 1.86 -14.88
CA ARG A 67 3.38 0.78 -15.17
C ARG A 67 2.84 -0.57 -14.72
N ALA A 68 2.28 -0.65 -13.51
CA ALA A 68 1.68 -1.86 -12.97
C ALA A 68 0.51 -2.33 -13.83
N ALA A 69 -0.40 -1.43 -14.22
CA ALA A 69 -1.50 -1.73 -15.14
C ALA A 69 -1.02 -2.26 -16.49
N SER A 70 0.02 -1.65 -17.06
CA SER A 70 0.62 -2.10 -18.32
C SER A 70 1.23 -3.50 -18.20
N ALA A 71 1.88 -3.81 -17.08
CA ALA A 71 2.43 -5.14 -16.81
C ALA A 71 1.30 -6.16 -16.62
N MET A 72 0.28 -5.84 -15.82
CA MET A 72 -0.90 -6.69 -15.59
C MET A 72 -1.63 -7.01 -16.90
N HIS A 73 -1.80 -6.02 -17.77
CA HIS A 73 -2.42 -6.23 -19.08
C HIS A 73 -1.67 -7.25 -19.94
N LYS A 74 -0.33 -7.20 -19.95
CA LYS A 74 0.50 -8.15 -20.71
C LYS A 74 0.35 -9.60 -20.23
N ILE A 75 0.10 -9.80 -18.94
CA ILE A 75 -0.02 -11.14 -18.34
C ILE A 75 -1.47 -11.61 -18.18
N ALA A 76 -2.47 -10.74 -18.37
CA ALA A 76 -3.89 -11.04 -18.15
C ALA A 76 -4.39 -12.24 -18.96
N PHE A 77 -3.92 -12.41 -20.20
CA PHE A 77 -4.26 -13.56 -21.02
C PHE A 77 -3.69 -14.87 -20.48
N ASN A 78 -2.45 -14.85 -19.98
CA ASN A 78 -1.82 -16.03 -19.37
C ASN A 78 -2.57 -16.44 -18.10
N ILE A 79 -2.92 -15.48 -17.25
CA ILE A 79 -3.74 -15.73 -16.05
C ILE A 79 -5.10 -16.33 -16.44
N THR A 80 -5.76 -15.79 -17.47
CA THR A 80 -7.07 -16.29 -17.93
C THR A 80 -6.98 -17.72 -18.48
N ALA A 81 -5.91 -18.07 -19.18
CA ALA A 81 -5.67 -19.41 -19.67
C ALA A 81 -5.49 -20.41 -18.51
N GLU A 82 -4.66 -20.07 -17.52
CA GLU A 82 -4.42 -20.89 -16.33
C GLU A 82 -5.69 -21.11 -15.51
N VAL A 83 -6.51 -20.08 -15.29
CA VAL A 83 -7.79 -20.22 -14.58
C VAL A 83 -8.74 -21.20 -15.29
N ARG A 84 -8.78 -21.19 -16.63
CA ARG A 84 -9.59 -22.14 -17.41
C ARG A 84 -9.06 -23.57 -17.31
N LEU A 85 -7.75 -23.75 -17.22
CA LEU A 85 -7.12 -25.05 -17.02
C LEU A 85 -7.38 -25.58 -15.60
N ALA A 86 -7.25 -24.71 -14.59
CA ALA A 86 -7.51 -25.02 -13.19
C ALA A 86 -8.99 -25.30 -12.89
N ASN A 87 -9.93 -24.78 -13.71
CA ASN A 87 -11.36 -25.03 -13.56
C ASN A 87 -11.97 -25.72 -14.81
N PRO A 88 -11.74 -27.04 -15.00
CA PRO A 88 -12.10 -27.78 -16.20
C PRO A 88 -13.62 -27.99 -16.42
N LYS A 89 -14.48 -27.57 -15.48
CA LYS A 89 -15.95 -27.76 -15.55
C LYS A 89 -16.65 -26.92 -16.63
N SER A 90 -15.93 -26.08 -17.39
CA SER A 90 -16.51 -25.31 -18.52
C SER A 90 -16.57 -26.07 -19.85
N LYS A 91 -15.99 -27.29 -19.94
CA LYS A 91 -16.17 -28.16 -21.12
C LYS A 91 -17.57 -28.78 -21.11
N ARG A 92 -18.58 -27.98 -21.47
CA ARG A 92 -19.92 -28.48 -21.80
C ARG A 92 -19.80 -29.47 -22.97
N LYS A 93 -20.32 -30.67 -22.75
CA LYS A 93 -20.47 -31.78 -23.71
C LYS A 93 -20.93 -31.25 -25.08
N ARG A 94 -20.16 -31.56 -26.13
CA ARG A 94 -20.70 -31.69 -27.47
C ARG A 94 -21.20 -33.11 -27.66
#